data_AF-A0A533MM21-F1
#
_entry.id   AF-A0A533MM21-F1
#
_cell.length_a   1.000
_cell.length_b   1.000
_cell.length_c   1.000
_cell.angle_alpha   90.00
_cell.angle_beta   90.00
_cell.angle_gamma   90.00
#
_symmetry.space_group_name_H-M   'P 1'
#
loop_
_entity.id
_entity.type
_entity.pdbx_description
1 polymer ?
#
loop_
_entity_poly.entity_id
_entity_poly.type
_entity_poly.pdbx_seq_one_letter_code
_entity_poly.pdbx_strand_id
1 'polypeptide(L)'
;MSDNEVEDFVIEFEKKTQNIKNEIDRSKKYRAGVVALAQKAVTSNDISYLKEAIRFTDHIIDVNNRSRAFVDIIKATAKIAQETADIELVKWSLELSDNTLEGLDRSHALEITGSAFINVGMLMDDPAVIEDSKKLADTIEYNTYRSMAWRDIARTLHSMDESSGSLTAANKALDIIDSSNGIRHIIYNASAYVDLSKLFIELGHVDTAKECLIKACECA
;
A
#
# COMPACT_ATOMS: atom_id res chain seq x y z
N MET A 1 -22.02 -8.84 -13.40
CA MET A 1 -22.77 -9.18 -12.16
C MET A 1 -23.76 -8.04 -11.94
N SER A 2 -24.98 -8.32 -11.48
CA SER A 2 -26.03 -7.28 -11.39
C SER A 2 -25.86 -6.45 -10.11
N ASP A 3 -26.03 -5.13 -10.21
CA ASP A 3 -26.01 -4.16 -9.10
C ASP A 3 -26.82 -4.62 -7.85
N ASN A 4 -27.85 -5.45 -8.06
CA ASN A 4 -28.68 -6.05 -7.02
C ASN A 4 -27.91 -6.81 -5.92
N GLU A 5 -26.78 -7.48 -6.21
CA GLU A 5 -26.06 -8.28 -5.19
C GLU A 5 -25.27 -7.42 -4.20
N VAL A 6 -24.78 -6.27 -4.65
CA VAL A 6 -24.08 -5.28 -3.80
C VAL A 6 -25.11 -4.61 -2.91
N GLU A 7 -26.21 -4.17 -3.52
CA GLU A 7 -27.33 -3.52 -2.84
C GLU A 7 -27.93 -4.43 -1.76
N ASP A 8 -28.21 -5.69 -2.06
CA ASP A 8 -28.73 -6.65 -1.08
C ASP A 8 -27.80 -6.83 0.13
N PHE A 9 -26.49 -6.97 -0.12
CA PHE A 9 -25.50 -7.08 0.95
C PHE A 9 -25.49 -5.84 1.85
N VAL A 10 -25.48 -4.64 1.24
CA VAL A 10 -25.46 -3.37 1.96
C VAL A 10 -26.74 -3.18 2.77
N ILE A 11 -27.91 -3.41 2.17
CA ILE A 11 -29.20 -3.30 2.86
C ILE A 11 -29.26 -4.24 4.07
N GLU A 12 -28.88 -5.51 3.91
CA GLU A 12 -28.90 -6.47 5.01
C GLU A 12 -27.93 -6.07 6.13
N PHE A 13 -26.74 -5.60 5.76
CA PHE A 13 -25.74 -5.13 6.71
C PHE A 13 -26.21 -3.90 7.48
N GLU A 14 -26.72 -2.88 6.79
CA GLU A 14 -27.19 -1.64 7.38
C GLU A 14 -28.37 -1.90 8.33
N LYS A 15 -29.33 -2.74 7.91
CA LYS A 15 -30.47 -3.13 8.76
C LYS A 15 -30.01 -3.75 10.09
N LYS A 16 -28.98 -4.60 10.07
CA LYS A 16 -28.43 -5.18 11.30
C LYS A 16 -27.67 -4.15 12.13
N THR A 17 -26.93 -3.26 11.46
CA THR A 17 -26.00 -2.33 12.11
C THR A 17 -26.71 -1.12 12.72
N GLN A 18 -27.72 -0.56 12.05
CA GLN A 18 -28.50 0.58 12.55
C GLN A 18 -29.27 0.25 13.84
N ASN A 19 -29.65 -1.02 14.04
CA ASN A 19 -30.33 -1.47 15.26
C ASN A 19 -29.40 -1.56 16.49
N ILE A 20 -28.08 -1.36 16.33
CA ILE A 20 -27.14 -1.31 17.44
C ILE A 20 -27.29 0.03 18.17
N LYS A 21 -27.75 -0.04 19.44
CA LYS A 21 -28.00 1.13 20.28
C LYS A 21 -26.71 1.86 20.67
N ASN A 22 -25.67 1.12 21.03
CA ASN A 22 -24.39 1.69 21.43
C ASN A 22 -23.65 2.21 20.18
N GLU A 23 -23.34 3.50 20.16
CA GLU A 23 -22.72 4.16 19.02
C GLU A 23 -21.29 3.67 18.73
N ILE A 24 -20.51 3.36 19.77
CA ILE A 24 -19.16 2.81 19.64
C ILE A 24 -19.22 1.42 18.99
N ASP A 25 -20.13 0.57 19.46
CA ASP A 25 -20.30 -0.77 18.88
C ASP A 25 -20.82 -0.71 17.45
N ARG A 26 -21.71 0.25 17.15
CA ARG A 26 -22.18 0.51 15.79
C ARG A 26 -21.04 0.98 14.88
N SER A 27 -20.20 1.91 15.35
CA SER A 27 -19.00 2.37 14.64
C SER A 27 -18.02 1.23 14.37
N LYS A 28 -17.76 0.35 15.35
CA LYS A 28 -16.91 -0.84 15.16
C LYS A 28 -17.52 -1.79 14.13
N LYS A 29 -18.85 -1.92 14.12
CA LYS A 29 -19.53 -2.74 13.13
C LYS A 29 -19.35 -2.17 11.73
N TYR A 30 -19.56 -0.87 11.52
CA TYR A 30 -19.28 -0.22 10.23
C TYR A 30 -17.81 -0.40 9.79
N ARG A 31 -16.84 -0.27 10.71
CA ARG A 31 -15.43 -0.57 10.42
C ARG A 31 -15.21 -1.99 9.90
N ALA A 32 -15.89 -2.98 10.47
CA ALA A 32 -15.86 -4.36 9.96
C ALA A 32 -16.56 -4.50 8.61
N GLY A 33 -17.63 -3.73 8.37
CA GLY A 33 -18.31 -3.64 7.08
C GLY A 33 -17.37 -3.13 5.97
N VAL A 34 -16.57 -2.10 6.26
CA VAL A 34 -15.54 -1.60 5.32
C VAL A 34 -14.59 -2.72 4.90
N VAL A 35 -14.07 -3.51 5.85
CA VAL A 35 -13.17 -4.65 5.53
C VAL A 35 -13.86 -5.66 4.64
N ALA A 36 -15.10 -6.03 4.97
CA ALA A 36 -15.86 -7.02 4.23
C ALA A 36 -16.13 -6.56 2.79
N LEU A 37 -16.53 -5.30 2.62
CA LEU A 37 -16.77 -4.69 1.31
C LEU A 37 -15.47 -4.60 0.49
N ALA A 38 -14.37 -4.12 1.09
CA ALA A 38 -13.08 -4.02 0.43
C ALA A 38 -12.56 -5.41 -0.03
N GLN A 39 -12.73 -6.44 0.80
CA GLN A 39 -12.38 -7.81 0.44
C GLN A 39 -13.27 -8.34 -0.68
N LYS A 40 -14.58 -8.08 -0.63
CA LYS A 40 -15.52 -8.51 -1.66
C LYS A 40 -15.21 -7.84 -3.00
N ALA A 41 -14.88 -6.55 -2.99
CA ALA A 41 -14.44 -5.79 -4.16
C ALA A 41 -13.28 -6.50 -4.88
N VAL A 42 -12.23 -6.86 -4.14
CA VAL A 42 -11.08 -7.58 -4.69
C VAL A 42 -11.50 -8.93 -5.26
N THR A 43 -12.24 -9.74 -4.49
CA THR A 43 -12.59 -11.11 -4.92
C THR A 43 -13.53 -11.14 -6.13
N SER A 44 -14.33 -10.10 -6.33
CA SER A 44 -15.28 -9.99 -7.45
C SER A 44 -14.80 -9.09 -8.57
N ASN A 45 -13.66 -8.40 -8.38
CA ASN A 45 -13.18 -7.33 -9.24
C ASN A 45 -14.26 -6.28 -9.54
N ASP A 46 -15.01 -5.89 -8.50
CA ASP A 46 -16.15 -4.97 -8.61
C ASP A 46 -15.97 -3.78 -7.67
N ILE A 47 -15.68 -2.63 -8.27
CA ILE A 47 -15.40 -1.37 -7.57
C ILE A 47 -16.64 -0.77 -6.89
N SER A 48 -17.85 -1.22 -7.20
CA SER A 48 -19.07 -0.74 -6.53
C SER A 48 -19.04 -1.04 -5.03
N TYR A 49 -18.47 -2.18 -4.62
CA TYR A 49 -18.23 -2.49 -3.22
C TYR A 49 -17.28 -1.49 -2.54
N LEU A 50 -16.28 -0.94 -3.24
CA LEU A 50 -15.40 0.09 -2.68
C LEU A 50 -16.13 1.40 -2.46
N LYS A 51 -17.05 1.79 -3.36
CA LYS A 51 -17.87 2.99 -3.19
C LYS A 51 -18.75 2.89 -1.94
N GLU A 52 -19.33 1.72 -1.70
CA GLU A 52 -20.10 1.46 -0.48
C GLU A 52 -19.19 1.38 0.77
N ALA A 53 -17.98 0.84 0.63
CA ALA A 53 -17.00 0.84 1.72
C ALA A 53 -16.66 2.28 2.15
N ILE A 54 -16.48 3.19 1.20
CA ILE A 54 -16.27 4.62 1.47
C ILE A 54 -17.47 5.20 2.22
N ARG A 55 -18.71 4.95 1.78
CA ARG A 55 -19.92 5.40 2.49
C ARG A 55 -19.96 4.92 3.94
N PHE A 56 -19.52 3.70 4.20
CA PHE A 56 -19.48 3.17 5.57
C PHE A 56 -18.48 3.91 6.48
N THR A 57 -17.46 4.57 5.91
CA THR A 57 -16.48 5.34 6.71
C THR A 57 -17.11 6.54 7.41
N ASP A 58 -18.18 7.12 6.85
CA ASP A 58 -18.91 8.25 7.44
C ASP A 58 -19.56 7.90 8.78
N HIS A 59 -19.81 6.61 9.00
CA HIS A 59 -20.41 6.10 10.25
C HIS A 59 -19.37 5.64 11.29
N ILE A 60 -18.07 5.74 10.99
CA ILE A 60 -16.99 5.39 11.92
C ILE A 60 -16.62 6.63 12.72
N ILE A 61 -17.02 6.71 13.98
CA ILE A 61 -16.86 7.93 14.79
C ILE A 61 -15.43 8.16 15.27
N ASP A 62 -14.66 7.09 15.48
CA ASP A 62 -13.27 7.19 15.89
C ASP A 62 -12.38 7.48 14.67
N VAL A 63 -11.70 8.63 14.71
CA VAL A 63 -10.90 9.13 13.59
C VAL A 63 -9.75 8.21 13.21
N ASN A 64 -9.14 7.52 14.20
CA ASN A 64 -8.06 6.58 13.94
C ASN A 64 -8.59 5.33 13.21
N ASN A 65 -9.73 4.80 13.64
CA ASN A 65 -10.38 3.69 12.97
C ASN A 65 -10.87 4.07 11.56
N ARG A 66 -11.33 5.31 11.37
CA ARG A 66 -11.73 5.82 10.05
C ARG A 66 -10.53 5.94 9.11
N SER A 67 -9.43 6.51 9.56
CA SER A 67 -8.16 6.56 8.82
C SER A 67 -7.70 5.16 8.38
N ARG A 68 -7.68 4.20 9.32
CA ARG A 68 -7.36 2.79 9.01
C ARG A 68 -8.37 2.13 8.07
N ALA A 69 -9.62 2.58 8.06
CA ALA A 69 -10.62 2.09 7.12
C ALA A 69 -10.29 2.54 5.69
N PHE A 70 -9.86 3.79 5.51
CA PHE A 70 -9.35 4.28 4.23
C PHE A 70 -8.09 3.53 3.78
N VAL A 71 -7.16 3.20 4.68
CA VAL A 71 -6.01 2.35 4.34
C VAL A 71 -6.45 0.99 3.78
N ASP A 72 -7.47 0.35 4.35
CA ASP A 72 -8.01 -0.92 3.82
C ASP A 72 -8.65 -0.76 2.43
N ILE A 73 -9.37 0.33 2.20
CA ILE A 73 -9.99 0.65 0.90
C ILE A 73 -8.91 0.90 -0.16
N ILE A 74 -7.88 1.68 0.19
CA ILE A 74 -6.71 1.96 -0.66
C ILE A 74 -6.01 0.66 -1.03
N LYS A 75 -5.79 -0.24 -0.06
CA LYS A 75 -5.21 -1.57 -0.32
C LYS A 75 -6.02 -2.40 -1.31
N ALA A 76 -7.34 -2.41 -1.17
CA ALA A 76 -8.21 -3.11 -2.11
C ALA A 76 -8.23 -2.46 -3.50
N THR A 77 -8.28 -1.13 -3.55
CA THR A 77 -8.25 -0.34 -4.80
C THR A 77 -6.95 -0.57 -5.57
N ALA A 78 -5.80 -0.41 -4.89
CA ALA A 78 -4.48 -0.67 -5.42
C ALA A 78 -4.33 -2.12 -5.94
N LYS A 79 -4.90 -3.10 -5.24
CA LYS A 79 -4.86 -4.49 -5.67
C LYS A 79 -5.66 -4.72 -6.96
N ILE A 80 -6.90 -4.21 -7.02
CA ILE A 80 -7.72 -4.27 -8.22
C ILE A 80 -7.00 -3.59 -9.39
N ALA A 81 -6.47 -2.39 -9.17
CA ALA A 81 -5.74 -1.63 -10.18
C ALA A 81 -4.58 -2.43 -10.79
N GLN A 82 -3.83 -3.16 -9.97
CA GLN A 82 -2.74 -4.03 -10.43
C GLN A 82 -3.26 -5.26 -11.21
N GLU A 83 -4.35 -5.88 -10.77
CA GLU A 83 -4.96 -7.03 -11.44
C GLU A 83 -5.58 -6.66 -12.80
N THR A 84 -6.05 -5.41 -12.95
CA THR A 84 -6.67 -4.91 -14.18
C THR A 84 -5.79 -4.00 -15.02
N ALA A 85 -4.57 -3.69 -14.55
CA ALA A 85 -3.70 -2.67 -15.13
C ALA A 85 -4.41 -1.31 -15.34
N ASP A 86 -5.19 -0.87 -14.36
CA ASP A 86 -6.02 0.34 -14.43
C ASP A 86 -5.36 1.51 -13.67
N ILE A 87 -4.77 2.43 -14.42
CA ILE A 87 -4.10 3.62 -13.87
C ILE A 87 -5.06 4.61 -13.19
N GLU A 88 -6.32 4.68 -13.62
CA GLU A 88 -7.30 5.58 -13.00
C GLU A 88 -7.68 5.10 -11.60
N LEU A 89 -7.69 3.78 -11.38
CA LEU A 89 -7.84 3.23 -10.03
C LEU A 89 -6.60 3.49 -9.15
N VAL A 90 -5.40 3.52 -9.70
CA VAL A 90 -4.21 3.93 -8.93
C VAL A 90 -4.31 5.40 -8.53
N LYS A 91 -4.72 6.29 -9.44
CA LYS A 91 -4.95 7.71 -9.12
C LYS A 91 -6.05 7.89 -8.07
N TRP A 92 -7.13 7.12 -8.17
CA TRP A 92 -8.18 7.13 -7.15
C TRP A 92 -7.66 6.64 -5.79
N SER A 93 -6.80 5.62 -5.77
CA SER A 93 -6.09 5.18 -4.56
C SER A 93 -5.26 6.31 -3.94
N LEU A 94 -4.59 7.11 -4.77
CA LEU A 94 -3.83 8.30 -4.32
C LEU A 94 -4.76 9.36 -3.72
N GLU A 95 -5.86 9.71 -4.37
CA GLU A 95 -6.85 10.67 -3.85
C GLU A 95 -7.44 10.22 -2.51
N LEU A 96 -7.72 8.92 -2.37
CA LEU A 96 -8.24 8.36 -1.12
C LEU A 96 -7.25 8.51 0.04
N SER A 97 -5.94 8.57 -0.22
CA SER A 97 -4.91 8.76 0.81
C SER A 97 -5.05 10.09 1.55
N ASP A 98 -5.67 11.11 0.96
CA ASP A 98 -5.96 12.38 1.63
C ASP A 98 -6.93 12.23 2.81
N ASN A 99 -7.73 11.16 2.83
CA ASN A 99 -8.66 10.84 3.91
C ASN A 99 -8.01 10.07 5.08
N THR A 100 -6.71 9.78 4.98
CA THR A 100 -5.94 9.17 6.08
C THR A 100 -5.28 10.23 6.96
N LEU A 101 -5.05 9.89 8.22
CA LEU A 101 -4.28 10.72 9.15
C LEU A 101 -2.81 10.77 8.74
N GLU A 102 -2.21 11.95 8.88
CA GLU A 102 -0.78 12.19 8.64
C GLU A 102 0.13 11.30 9.52
N GLY A 103 1.38 11.14 9.11
CA GLY A 103 2.32 10.23 9.72
C GLY A 103 2.14 8.79 9.25
N LEU A 104 1.82 7.89 10.19
CA LEU A 104 1.89 6.44 9.98
C LEU A 104 0.90 5.95 8.90
N ASP A 105 -0.39 6.28 9.05
CA ASP A 105 -1.44 5.75 8.17
C ASP A 105 -1.30 6.31 6.74
N ARG A 106 -1.06 7.62 6.60
CA ARG A 106 -0.81 8.23 5.29
C ARG A 106 0.46 7.70 4.62
N SER A 107 1.55 7.53 5.36
CA SER A 107 2.78 6.95 4.80
C SER A 107 2.56 5.52 4.27
N HIS A 108 1.79 4.70 4.99
CA HIS A 108 1.43 3.36 4.56
C HIS A 108 0.52 3.38 3.32
N ALA A 109 -0.48 4.26 3.30
CA ALA A 109 -1.38 4.42 2.15
C ALA A 109 -0.65 4.85 0.87
N LEU A 110 0.29 5.80 0.99
CA LEU A 110 1.10 6.28 -0.12
C LEU A 110 2.07 5.20 -0.61
N GLU A 111 2.64 4.39 0.28
CA GLU A 111 3.48 3.24 -0.08
C GLU A 111 2.70 2.19 -0.88
N ILE A 112 1.52 1.78 -0.40
CA ILE A 112 0.62 0.87 -1.11
C ILE A 112 0.29 1.41 -2.51
N THR A 113 0.00 2.71 -2.60
CA THR A 113 -0.33 3.36 -3.87
C THR A 113 0.87 3.44 -4.80
N GLY A 114 2.06 3.72 -4.28
CA GLY A 114 3.32 3.70 -5.05
C GLY A 114 3.63 2.31 -5.61
N SER A 115 3.45 1.27 -4.81
CA SER A 115 3.58 -0.12 -5.26
C SER A 115 2.61 -0.45 -6.42
N ALA A 116 1.38 0.09 -6.37
CA ALA A 116 0.44 -0.03 -7.48
C ALA A 116 0.87 0.76 -8.72
N PHE A 117 1.36 2.00 -8.57
CA PHE A 117 1.90 2.77 -9.70
C PHE A 117 3.00 2.00 -10.43
N ILE A 118 4.03 1.50 -9.73
CA ILE A 118 5.13 0.81 -10.41
C ILE A 118 4.67 -0.47 -11.12
N ASN A 119 3.80 -1.26 -10.49
CA ASN A 119 3.33 -2.51 -11.09
C ASN A 119 2.38 -2.27 -12.27
N VAL A 120 1.47 -1.30 -12.19
CA VAL A 120 0.61 -0.91 -13.31
C VAL A 120 1.45 -0.31 -14.44
N GLY A 121 2.43 0.54 -14.13
CA GLY A 121 3.35 1.11 -15.11
C GLY A 121 4.16 0.04 -15.84
N MET A 122 4.64 -0.98 -15.13
CA MET A 122 5.27 -2.15 -15.73
C MET A 122 4.31 -2.91 -16.66
N LEU A 123 3.10 -3.22 -16.20
CA LEU A 123 2.11 -3.98 -16.98
C LEU A 123 1.66 -3.25 -18.25
N MET A 124 1.62 -1.92 -18.19
CA MET A 124 1.27 -1.06 -19.32
C MET A 124 2.46 -0.70 -20.21
N ASP A 125 3.69 -1.04 -19.80
CA ASP A 125 4.93 -0.55 -20.40
C ASP A 125 4.98 0.99 -20.50
N ASP A 126 4.52 1.68 -19.44
CA ASP A 126 4.43 3.14 -19.39
C ASP A 126 5.48 3.73 -18.44
N PRO A 127 6.58 4.32 -18.97
CA PRO A 127 7.64 4.91 -18.15
C PRO A 127 7.19 6.17 -17.39
N ALA A 128 6.14 6.87 -17.82
CA ALA A 128 5.62 8.04 -17.09
C ALA A 128 4.94 7.60 -15.78
N VAL A 129 4.20 6.50 -15.82
CA VAL A 129 3.57 5.88 -14.64
C VAL A 129 4.62 5.37 -13.65
N ILE A 130 5.69 4.76 -14.16
CA ILE A 130 6.86 4.34 -13.36
C ILE A 130 7.52 5.55 -12.67
N GLU A 131 7.65 6.67 -13.38
CA GLU A 131 8.22 7.89 -12.83
C GLU A 131 7.31 8.52 -11.76
N ASP A 132 5.99 8.45 -11.92
CA ASP A 132 5.04 8.90 -10.90
C ASP A 132 5.13 8.05 -9.62
N SER A 133 5.38 6.74 -9.74
CA SER A 133 5.71 5.89 -8.57
C SER A 133 6.91 6.40 -7.79
N LYS A 134 7.98 6.81 -8.50
CA LYS A 134 9.23 7.29 -7.89
C LYS A 134 9.02 8.63 -7.18
N LYS A 135 8.32 9.56 -7.83
CA LYS A 135 7.95 10.84 -7.22
C LYS A 135 7.11 10.62 -5.97
N LEU A 136 6.12 9.74 -6.04
CA LEU A 136 5.27 9.42 -4.89
C LEU A 136 6.09 8.85 -3.73
N ALA A 137 7.00 7.90 -4.01
CA ALA A 137 7.88 7.33 -3.01
C ALA A 137 8.66 8.43 -2.26
N ASP A 138 9.15 9.47 -2.94
CA ASP A 138 9.86 10.58 -2.30
C ASP A 138 9.02 11.45 -1.36
N THR A 139 7.68 11.43 -1.51
CA THR A 139 6.77 12.21 -0.64
C THR A 139 6.43 11.53 0.68
N ILE A 140 6.69 10.22 0.81
CA ILE A 140 6.29 9.43 1.98
C ILE A 140 7.03 9.90 3.23
N GLU A 141 6.34 10.34 4.28
CA GLU A 141 6.97 10.93 5.47
C GLU A 141 7.88 9.94 6.22
N TYR A 142 7.38 8.74 6.50
CA TYR A 142 8.10 7.76 7.32
C TYR A 142 9.09 6.95 6.50
N ASN A 143 10.37 7.02 6.87
CA ASN A 143 11.47 6.32 6.20
C ASN A 143 11.28 4.79 6.10
N THR A 144 10.54 4.18 7.04
CA THR A 144 10.12 2.77 6.92
C THR A 144 9.35 2.55 5.62
N TYR A 145 8.24 3.25 5.41
CA TYR A 145 7.44 3.11 4.20
C TYR A 145 8.12 3.69 2.96
N ARG A 146 8.90 4.77 3.11
CA ARG A 146 9.68 5.35 2.02
C ARG A 146 10.69 4.36 1.44
N SER A 147 11.47 3.71 2.31
CA SER A 147 12.43 2.68 1.87
C SER A 147 11.71 1.47 1.28
N MET A 148 10.55 1.06 1.82
CA MET A 148 9.75 -0.02 1.26
C MET A 148 9.31 0.28 -0.18
N ALA A 149 8.76 1.47 -0.43
CA ALA A 149 8.37 1.89 -1.78
C ALA A 149 9.55 1.87 -2.76
N TRP A 150 10.73 2.35 -2.35
CA TRP A 150 11.93 2.29 -3.19
C TRP A 150 12.45 0.87 -3.42
N ARG A 151 12.30 -0.05 -2.46
CA ARG A 151 12.60 -1.49 -2.67
C ARG A 151 11.63 -2.13 -3.67
N ASP A 152 10.35 -1.80 -3.59
CA ASP A 152 9.35 -2.27 -4.55
C ASP A 152 9.68 -1.80 -5.96
N ILE A 153 9.98 -0.51 -6.12
CA ILE A 153 10.47 0.06 -7.38
C ILE A 153 11.69 -0.70 -7.90
N ALA A 154 12.67 -0.95 -7.04
CA ALA A 154 13.89 -1.63 -7.43
C ALA A 154 13.63 -3.06 -7.93
N ARG A 155 12.77 -3.82 -7.25
CA ARG A 155 12.40 -5.19 -7.66
C ARG A 155 11.61 -5.20 -8.96
N THR A 156 10.64 -4.31 -9.13
CA THR A 156 9.84 -4.27 -10.36
C THR A 156 10.70 -3.87 -11.55
N LEU A 157 11.59 -2.87 -11.41
CA LEU A 157 12.56 -2.53 -12.45
C LEU A 157 13.50 -3.70 -12.78
N HIS A 158 13.93 -4.46 -11.77
CA HIS A 158 14.73 -5.66 -12.02
C HIS A 158 13.97 -6.69 -12.87
N SER A 159 12.69 -6.92 -12.56
CA SER A 159 11.84 -7.83 -13.34
C SER A 159 11.55 -7.35 -14.77
N MET A 160 11.77 -6.08 -15.04
CA MET A 160 11.71 -5.48 -16.38
C MET A 160 13.06 -5.51 -17.11
N ASP A 161 14.08 -6.18 -16.56
CA ASP A 161 15.47 -6.15 -17.03
C ASP A 161 16.13 -4.74 -17.02
N GLU A 162 15.50 -3.76 -16.35
CA GLU A 162 15.99 -2.39 -16.17
C GLU A 162 17.03 -2.29 -15.05
N SER A 163 18.15 -3.01 -15.23
CA SER A 163 19.17 -3.23 -14.20
C SER A 163 19.77 -1.94 -13.64
N SER A 164 20.00 -0.92 -14.49
CA SER A 164 20.53 0.36 -14.02
C SER A 164 19.51 1.10 -13.15
N GLY A 165 18.24 1.10 -13.54
CA GLY A 165 17.18 1.73 -12.76
C GLY A 165 16.92 1.00 -11.44
N SER A 166 16.93 -0.33 -11.49
CA SER A 166 16.84 -1.20 -10.32
C SER A 166 17.95 -0.90 -9.31
N LEU A 167 19.21 -0.85 -9.76
CA LEU A 167 20.35 -0.54 -8.91
C LEU A 167 20.24 0.86 -8.28
N THR A 168 19.84 1.87 -9.05
CA THR A 168 19.61 3.23 -8.53
C THR A 168 18.54 3.23 -7.44
N ALA A 169 17.40 2.55 -7.66
CA ALA A 169 16.33 2.45 -6.67
C ALA A 169 16.74 1.66 -5.43
N ALA A 170 17.48 0.56 -5.59
CA ALA A 170 17.99 -0.26 -4.48
C ALA A 170 18.95 0.54 -3.59
N ASN A 171 19.89 1.29 -4.18
CA ASN A 171 20.80 2.15 -3.43
C ASN A 171 20.05 3.26 -2.71
N LYS A 172 19.04 3.88 -3.33
CA LYS A 172 18.21 4.89 -2.66
C LYS A 172 17.45 4.32 -1.47
N ALA A 173 16.90 3.11 -1.58
CA ALA A 173 16.28 2.42 -0.45
C ALA A 173 17.30 2.15 0.67
N LEU A 174 18.51 1.68 0.33
CA LEU A 174 19.60 1.45 1.28
C LEU A 174 20.01 2.73 2.01
N ASP A 175 20.21 3.82 1.27
CA ASP A 175 20.57 5.13 1.83
C ASP A 175 19.52 5.63 2.83
N ILE A 176 18.23 5.45 2.52
CA ILE A 176 17.13 5.82 3.44
C ILE A 176 17.20 4.98 4.73
N ILE A 177 17.53 3.69 4.63
CA ILE A 177 17.64 2.81 5.80
C ILE A 177 18.84 3.22 6.66
N ASP A 178 20.01 3.38 6.02
CA ASP A 178 21.28 3.71 6.68
C ASP A 178 21.27 5.09 7.35
N SER A 179 20.66 6.09 6.70
CA SER A 179 20.60 7.47 7.20
C SER A 179 19.53 7.71 8.27
N SER A 180 18.61 6.76 8.46
CA SER A 180 17.45 6.97 9.32
C SER A 180 17.69 6.50 10.75
N ASN A 181 17.86 7.46 11.66
CA ASN A 181 17.69 7.24 13.11
C ASN A 181 16.23 6.87 13.49
N GLY A 182 15.29 6.99 12.54
CA GLY A 182 13.84 6.88 12.74
C GLY A 182 13.26 5.49 12.50
N ILE A 183 13.98 4.56 11.88
CA ILE A 183 13.49 3.18 11.72
C ILE A 183 13.81 2.40 13.00
N ARG A 184 13.01 2.64 14.05
CA ARG A 184 13.24 2.10 15.40
C ARG A 184 12.87 0.63 15.55
N HIS A 185 12.12 0.07 14.61
CA HIS A 185 11.75 -1.35 14.66
C HIS A 185 12.85 -2.21 14.05
N ILE A 186 13.67 -2.78 14.92
CA ILE A 186 14.84 -3.59 14.58
C ILE A 186 14.52 -4.73 13.57
N ILE A 187 13.34 -5.34 13.70
CA ILE A 187 12.83 -6.40 12.81
C ILE A 187 12.64 -5.89 11.38
N TYR A 188 12.18 -4.65 11.21
CA TYR A 188 12.01 -4.06 9.89
C TYR A 188 13.36 -3.85 9.19
N ASN A 189 14.36 -3.32 9.91
CA ASN A 189 15.69 -3.11 9.32
C ASN A 189 16.34 -4.42 8.90
N ALA A 190 16.28 -5.45 9.76
CA ALA A 190 16.78 -6.77 9.43
C ALA A 190 16.13 -7.31 8.14
N SER A 191 14.80 -7.25 8.04
CA SER A 191 14.07 -7.67 6.82
C SER A 191 14.47 -6.85 5.59
N ALA A 192 14.56 -5.52 5.74
CA ALA A 192 14.89 -4.60 4.67
C ALA A 192 16.28 -4.89 4.07
N TYR A 193 17.28 -5.09 4.94
CA TYR A 193 18.63 -5.45 4.53
C TYR A 193 18.68 -6.84 3.89
N VAL A 194 17.94 -7.82 4.40
CA VAL A 194 17.85 -9.15 3.77
C VAL A 194 17.24 -9.05 2.37
N ASP A 195 16.17 -8.29 2.20
CA ASP A 195 15.53 -8.10 0.89
C ASP A 195 16.47 -7.40 -0.11
N LEU A 196 17.15 -6.34 0.32
CA LEU A 196 18.15 -5.65 -0.50
C LEU A 196 19.34 -6.55 -0.84
N SER A 197 19.81 -7.38 0.10
CA SER A 197 20.93 -8.28 -0.15
C SER A 197 20.65 -9.27 -1.27
N LYS A 198 19.42 -9.81 -1.34
CA LYS A 198 19.00 -10.71 -2.42
C LYS A 198 19.03 -9.98 -3.75
N LEU A 199 18.44 -8.79 -3.82
CA LEU A 199 18.41 -7.99 -5.04
C LEU A 199 19.83 -7.59 -5.49
N PHE A 200 20.71 -7.18 -4.58
CA PHE A 200 22.09 -6.86 -4.93
C PHE A 200 22.87 -8.08 -5.44
N ILE A 201 22.60 -9.29 -4.95
CA ILE A 201 23.17 -10.53 -5.52
C ILE A 201 22.71 -10.72 -6.95
N GLU A 202 21.40 -10.56 -7.22
CA GLU A 202 20.81 -10.70 -8.56
C GLU A 202 21.39 -9.66 -9.54
N LEU A 203 21.69 -8.46 -9.06
CA LEU A 203 22.34 -7.39 -9.83
C LEU A 203 23.88 -7.54 -9.93
N GLY A 204 24.49 -8.55 -9.30
CA GLY A 204 25.94 -8.78 -9.33
C GLY A 204 26.77 -7.94 -8.35
N HIS A 205 26.14 -7.22 -7.42
CA HIS A 205 26.77 -6.37 -6.40
C HIS A 205 27.02 -7.13 -5.08
N VAL A 206 27.85 -8.17 -5.15
CA VAL A 206 28.09 -9.12 -4.05
C VAL A 206 28.64 -8.46 -2.78
N ASP A 207 29.53 -7.47 -2.90
CA ASP A 207 30.11 -6.79 -1.74
C ASP A 207 29.04 -6.00 -0.97
N THR A 208 28.20 -5.23 -1.67
CA THR A 208 27.06 -4.50 -1.09
C THR A 208 26.04 -5.45 -0.48
N ALA A 209 25.77 -6.60 -1.12
CA ALA A 209 24.88 -7.61 -0.56
C ALA A 209 25.41 -8.18 0.75
N LYS A 210 26.72 -8.46 0.83
CA LYS A 210 27.38 -8.93 2.04
C LYS A 210 27.29 -7.90 3.17
N GLU A 211 27.51 -6.62 2.87
CA GLU A 211 27.35 -5.54 3.84
C GLU A 211 25.91 -5.47 4.38
N CYS A 212 24.91 -5.61 3.50
CA CYS A 212 23.51 -5.67 3.92
C CYS A 212 23.27 -6.85 4.88
N LEU A 213 23.78 -8.05 4.58
CA LEU A 213 23.63 -9.21 5.49
C LEU A 213 24.31 -8.99 6.85
N ILE A 214 25.47 -8.33 6.89
CA ILE A 214 26.12 -7.97 8.16
C ILE A 214 25.22 -7.03 8.96
N LYS A 215 24.72 -5.95 8.34
CA LYS A 215 23.80 -5.01 9.00
C LYS A 215 22.49 -5.67 9.45
N ALA A 216 21.99 -6.64 8.69
CA ALA A 216 20.82 -7.43 9.08
C ALA A 216 21.06 -8.23 10.37
N CYS A 217 22.25 -8.83 10.53
CA CYS A 217 22.64 -9.54 11.74
C CYS A 217 22.84 -8.60 12.93
N GLU A 218 23.35 -7.39 12.72
CA GLU A 218 23.50 -6.37 13.77
C GLU A 218 22.15 -5.83 14.28
N CYS A 219 21.07 -6.03 13.52
CA CYS A 219 19.70 -5.72 13.89
C CYS A 219 18.97 -6.86 14.65
N ALA A 220 19.62 -7.98 14.96
CA ALA A 220 19.01 -9.10 15.69
C ALA A 220 19.48 -9.14 17.15
#